data_AF-A0A0R1Q823-F1
#
_entry.id   AF-A0A0R1Q823-F1
#
_cell.length_a   1.000
_cell.length_b   1.000
_cell.length_c   1.000
_cell.angle_alpha   90.00
_cell.angle_beta   90.00
_cell.angle_gamma   90.00
#
_symmetry.space_group_name_H-M   'P 1'
#
loop_
_entity.id
_entity.type
_entity.pdbx_description
1 polymer ?
#
loop_
_entity_poly.entity_id
_entity_poly.type
_entity_poly.pdbx_seq_one_letter_code
_entity_poly.pdbx_strand_id
1 'polypeptide(L)'
;MNINTKKIIANLDIIGSIIMIVSLFVGNFYAGDPGGGLVYSLSYPGYKLIFNGDYLLGTLFIIVPALILVVDRIKSLQQYESLLKFGLPIVSLIFLFVLKGQLGDTGNFGGSSSFALGAWLFLLGNVLVLVSGASHFFHIDIEQKITDITKQSRSKK
;
A
#
# COMPACT_ATOMS: atom_id res chain seq x y z
N MET A 1 -2.81 23.56 -14.35
CA MET A 1 -2.28 22.18 -14.24
C MET A 1 -2.50 21.47 -15.58
N ASN A 2 -1.54 20.68 -16.07
CA ASN A 2 -1.67 19.97 -17.36
C ASN A 2 -2.72 18.83 -17.24
N ILE A 3 -3.40 18.49 -18.34
CA ILE A 3 -4.40 17.42 -18.48
C ILE A 3 -3.86 16.08 -17.97
N ASN A 4 -2.59 15.77 -18.26
CA ASN A 4 -1.96 14.53 -17.79
C ASN A 4 -1.89 14.44 -16.26
N THR A 5 -1.55 15.55 -15.59
CA THR A 5 -1.49 15.59 -14.12
C THR A 5 -2.88 15.45 -13.50
N LYS A 6 -3.91 16.06 -14.10
CA LYS A 6 -5.31 15.89 -13.66
C LYS A 6 -5.75 14.42 -13.75
N LYS A 7 -5.45 13.76 -14.87
CA LYS A 7 -5.75 12.33 -15.06
C LYS A 7 -5.05 11.45 -14.04
N ILE A 8 -3.78 11.73 -13.70
CA ILE A 8 -3.05 10.98 -12.67
C ILE A 8 -3.71 11.15 -11.31
N ILE A 9 -4.05 12.38 -10.92
CA ILE A 9 -4.70 12.67 -9.62
C ILE A 9 -6.04 11.95 -9.51
N ALA A 10 -6.83 11.96 -10.59
CA ALA A 10 -8.13 11.30 -10.64
C ALA A 10 -8.08 9.77 -10.57
N ASN A 11 -6.92 9.14 -10.81
CA ASN A 11 -6.76 7.68 -10.83
C ASN A 11 -5.69 7.20 -9.84
N LEU A 12 -5.42 7.97 -8.79
CA LEU A 12 -4.40 7.63 -7.79
C LEU A 12 -4.70 6.33 -7.05
N ASP A 13 -5.97 6.03 -6.81
CA ASP A 13 -6.45 4.78 -6.23
C ASP A 13 -6.12 3.56 -7.11
N ILE A 14 -6.35 3.67 -8.42
CA ILE A 14 -6.04 2.64 -9.41
C ILE A 14 -4.53 2.44 -9.52
N ILE A 15 -3.79 3.53 -9.69
CA ILE A 15 -2.33 3.50 -9.81
C ILE A 15 -1.71 2.90 -8.55
N GLY A 16 -2.14 3.36 -7.36
CA GLY A 16 -1.66 2.84 -6.09
C GLY A 16 -1.96 1.36 -5.90
N SER A 17 -3.16 0.90 -6.31
CA SER A 17 -3.54 -0.52 -6.24
C SER A 17 -2.71 -1.40 -7.17
N ILE A 18 -2.40 -0.92 -8.39
CA ILE A 18 -1.50 -1.63 -9.31
C ILE A 18 -0.09 -1.72 -8.72
N ILE A 19 0.44 -0.62 -8.16
CA ILE A 19 1.76 -0.62 -7.51
C ILE A 19 1.78 -1.63 -6.36
N MET A 20 0.74 -1.66 -5.52
CA MET A 20 0.61 -2.64 -4.44
C MET A 20 0.68 -4.08 -4.97
N ILE A 21 -0.09 -4.43 -6.00
CA ILE A 21 -0.07 -5.79 -6.57
C ILE A 21 1.30 -6.14 -7.14
N VAL A 22 1.86 -5.27 -7.98
CA VAL A 22 3.16 -5.51 -8.62
C VAL A 22 4.26 -5.66 -7.58
N SER A 23 4.24 -4.86 -6.51
CA SER A 23 5.25 -4.89 -5.45
C SER A 23 5.39 -6.24 -4.75
N LEU A 24 4.32 -7.06 -4.72
CA LEU A 24 4.36 -8.42 -4.18
C LEU A 24 5.27 -9.35 -5.00
N PHE A 25 5.45 -9.05 -6.28
CA PHE A 25 6.30 -9.82 -7.19
C PHE A 25 7.69 -9.19 -7.40
N VAL A 26 7.91 -7.98 -6.85
CA VAL A 26 9.20 -7.29 -6.94
C VAL A 26 10.09 -7.72 -5.77
N GLY A 27 10.82 -8.81 -5.98
CA GLY A 27 11.88 -9.27 -5.09
C GLY A 27 11.40 -9.61 -3.67
N ASN A 28 12.21 -9.24 -2.68
CA ASN A 28 11.92 -9.47 -1.27
C ASN A 28 10.96 -8.41 -0.74
N PHE A 29 9.98 -8.87 0.03
CA PHE A 29 8.99 -8.03 0.69
C PHE A 29 9.40 -7.72 2.12
N TYR A 30 9.88 -8.73 2.86
CA TYR A 30 10.58 -8.53 4.14
C TYR A 30 12.00 -9.10 4.07
N ALA A 31 12.89 -8.50 4.86
CA ALA A 31 14.22 -9.01 5.13
C ALA A 31 14.37 -9.21 6.64
N GLY A 32 14.68 -10.43 7.06
CA GLY A 32 15.02 -10.80 8.42
C GLY A 32 16.49 -10.53 8.71
N ASP A 33 16.75 -9.88 9.84
CA ASP A 33 18.07 -9.81 10.44
C ASP A 33 18.11 -10.78 11.62
N PRO A 34 18.78 -11.94 11.51
CA PRO A 34 18.85 -12.93 12.58
C PRO A 34 19.70 -12.48 13.79
N GLY A 35 20.17 -11.22 13.84
CA GLY A 35 20.83 -10.69 15.05
C GLY A 35 22.26 -11.18 15.25
N GLY A 36 22.90 -11.72 14.21
CA GLY A 36 24.28 -12.21 14.25
C GLY A 36 24.91 -12.18 12.87
N GLY A 37 25.94 -11.34 12.70
CA GLY A 37 26.45 -10.82 11.43
C GLY A 37 27.05 -11.80 10.40
N LEU A 38 26.73 -13.10 10.41
CA LEU A 38 27.29 -14.07 9.45
C LEU A 38 26.34 -15.20 9.02
N VAL A 39 25.05 -15.21 9.40
CA VAL A 39 24.13 -16.30 9.03
C VAL A 39 22.98 -15.73 8.20
N TYR A 40 22.84 -16.25 6.97
CA TYR A 40 21.78 -15.99 5.98
C TYR A 40 20.64 -15.08 6.46
N SER A 41 20.61 -13.83 5.96
CA SER A 41 19.43 -12.96 6.12
C SER A 41 18.21 -13.67 5.52
N LEU A 42 17.27 -14.08 6.37
CA LEU A 42 16.02 -14.69 5.93
C LEU A 42 15.25 -13.70 5.08
N SER A 43 15.14 -13.97 3.78
CA SER A 43 14.42 -13.11 2.86
C SER A 43 13.06 -13.70 2.56
N TYR A 44 12.02 -12.88 2.63
CA TYR A 44 10.63 -13.29 2.41
C TYR A 44 10.12 -12.64 1.11
N PRO A 45 10.12 -13.36 -0.03
CA PRO A 45 9.53 -12.87 -1.27
C PRO A 45 8.03 -12.61 -1.11
N GLY A 46 7.53 -11.52 -1.67
CA GLY A 46 6.14 -11.09 -1.47
C GLY A 46 5.11 -12.10 -1.99
N TYR A 47 5.38 -12.73 -3.13
CA TYR A 47 4.49 -13.75 -3.70
C TYR A 47 4.37 -14.99 -2.78
N LYS A 48 5.39 -15.29 -1.96
CA LYS A 48 5.29 -16.39 -1.00
C LYS A 48 4.39 -16.04 0.19
N LEU A 49 4.26 -14.76 0.52
CA LEU A 49 3.35 -14.31 1.58
C LEU A 49 1.88 -14.48 1.19
N ILE A 50 1.54 -14.35 -0.10
CA ILE A 50 0.16 -14.51 -0.58
C ILE A 50 -0.25 -15.97 -0.82
N PHE A 51 0.70 -16.82 -1.20
CA PHE A 51 0.42 -18.21 -1.61
C PHE A 51 0.75 -19.25 -0.54
N ASN A 52 1.44 -18.89 0.55
CA ASN A 52 1.67 -19.80 1.66
C ASN A 52 0.53 -19.67 2.69
N GLY A 53 -0.15 -20.80 2.96
CA GLY A 53 -1.25 -20.89 3.93
C GLY A 53 -0.87 -20.55 5.37
N ASP A 54 0.43 -20.62 5.71
CA ASP A 54 0.94 -20.21 7.03
C ASP A 54 0.80 -18.69 7.26
N TYR A 55 0.69 -17.91 6.18
CA TYR A 55 0.52 -16.46 6.20
C TYR A 55 -0.85 -16.08 5.66
N LEU A 56 -1.92 -16.58 6.29
CA LEU A 56 -3.33 -16.29 5.94
C LEU A 56 -3.63 -14.78 5.79
N LEU A 57 -2.92 -13.93 6.56
CA LEU A 57 -3.02 -12.47 6.46
C LEU A 57 -2.33 -11.91 5.21
N GLY A 58 -1.33 -12.61 4.67
CA GLY A 58 -0.60 -12.21 3.47
C GLY A 58 -1.50 -12.19 2.24
N THR A 59 -2.50 -13.08 2.14
CA THR A 59 -3.50 -13.04 1.05
C THR A 59 -4.29 -11.72 1.02
N LEU A 60 -4.41 -11.00 2.14
CA LEU A 60 -5.04 -9.67 2.15
C LEU A 60 -4.25 -8.64 1.35
N PHE A 61 -2.93 -8.81 1.20
CA PHE A 61 -2.11 -7.89 0.40
C PHE A 61 -2.44 -7.94 -1.10
N ILE A 62 -3.04 -9.03 -1.59
CA ILE A 62 -3.55 -9.07 -2.97
C ILE A 62 -5.06 -8.80 -3.03
N ILE A 63 -5.83 -9.24 -2.04
CA ILE A 63 -7.29 -9.04 -2.02
C ILE A 63 -7.64 -7.56 -1.88
N VAL A 64 -7.01 -6.82 -0.97
CA VAL A 64 -7.32 -5.40 -0.75
C VAL A 64 -7.13 -4.56 -2.02
N PRO A 65 -5.95 -4.51 -2.66
CA PRO A 65 -5.79 -3.73 -3.89
C PRO A 65 -6.70 -4.24 -5.02
N ALA A 66 -6.94 -5.55 -5.10
CA ALA A 66 -7.88 -6.09 -6.10
C ALA A 66 -9.31 -5.61 -5.88
N LEU A 67 -9.80 -5.59 -4.63
CA LEU A 67 -11.12 -5.06 -4.29
C LEU A 67 -11.25 -3.59 -4.65
N ILE A 68 -10.21 -2.79 -4.37
CA ILE A 68 -10.19 -1.36 -4.70
C ILE A 68 -10.28 -1.14 -6.22
N LEU A 69 -9.68 -2.01 -7.04
CA LEU A 69 -9.75 -1.94 -8.49
C LEU A 69 -11.11 -2.32 -9.08
N VAL A 70 -11.94 -3.06 -8.36
CA VAL A 70 -13.24 -3.57 -8.88
C VAL A 70 -14.46 -2.98 -8.18
N VAL A 71 -14.27 -2.22 -7.10
CA VAL A 71 -15.38 -1.68 -6.30
C VAL A 71 -16.31 -0.77 -7.11
N ASP A 72 -15.76 -0.04 -8.08
CA ASP A 72 -16.49 0.83 -9.01
C ASP A 72 -17.24 0.03 -10.10
N ARG A 73 -16.89 -1.24 -10.32
CA ARG A 73 -17.51 -2.14 -11.32
C ARG A 73 -18.65 -2.98 -10.76
N ILE A 74 -18.70 -3.17 -9.44
CA ILE A 74 -19.69 -4.03 -8.79
C ILE A 74 -20.82 -3.17 -8.22
N LYS A 75 -22.01 -3.24 -8.82
CA LYS A 75 -23.18 -2.43 -8.43
C LYS A 75 -23.52 -2.47 -6.95
N SER A 76 -23.39 -3.62 -6.29
CA SER A 76 -23.69 -3.76 -4.86
C SER A 76 -22.67 -3.07 -3.94
N LEU A 77 -21.44 -2.84 -4.42
CA LEU A 77 -20.35 -2.24 -3.66
C LEU A 77 -20.18 -0.74 -3.95
N GLN A 78 -20.69 -0.24 -5.08
CA GLN A 78 -20.62 1.18 -5.46
C GLN A 78 -21.16 2.12 -4.36
N GLN A 79 -22.22 1.72 -3.66
CA GLN A 79 -22.78 2.52 -2.55
C GLN A 79 -21.79 2.72 -1.38
N TYR A 80 -20.80 1.84 -1.24
CA TYR A 80 -19.76 1.90 -0.22
C TYR A 80 -18.39 2.26 -0.79
N GLU A 81 -18.31 2.65 -2.06
CA GLU A 81 -17.04 2.87 -2.77
C GLU A 81 -16.09 3.78 -1.99
N SER A 82 -16.58 4.95 -1.56
CA SER A 82 -15.77 5.92 -0.83
C SER A 82 -15.25 5.37 0.50
N LEU A 83 -16.11 4.66 1.24
CA LEU A 83 -15.74 4.02 2.50
C LEU A 83 -14.71 2.90 2.28
N LEU A 84 -14.89 2.07 1.24
CA LEU A 84 -14.01 0.94 0.95
C LEU A 84 -12.65 1.42 0.44
N LYS A 85 -12.63 2.41 -0.46
CA LYS A 85 -11.39 3.01 -0.98
C LYS A 85 -10.60 3.75 0.09
N PHE A 86 -11.25 4.26 1.13
CA PHE A 86 -10.58 4.86 2.29
C PHE A 86 -10.19 3.82 3.36
N GLY A 87 -11.10 2.93 3.72
CA GLY A 87 -10.94 1.99 4.83
C GLY A 87 -10.06 0.78 4.54
N LEU A 88 -10.17 0.17 3.35
CA LEU A 88 -9.39 -1.02 3.01
C LEU A 88 -7.87 -0.77 3.01
N PRO A 89 -7.35 0.36 2.49
CA PRO A 89 -5.93 0.68 2.61
C PRO A 89 -5.44 0.80 4.06
N ILE A 90 -6.25 1.35 4.97
CA ILE A 90 -5.92 1.43 6.41
C ILE A 90 -5.74 0.01 6.98
N VAL A 91 -6.68 -0.87 6.68
CA VAL A 91 -6.64 -2.27 7.09
C VAL A 91 -5.39 -2.96 6.54
N SER A 92 -5.10 -2.77 5.26
CA SER A 92 -3.89 -3.29 4.60
C SER A 92 -2.60 -2.77 5.26
N LEU A 93 -2.56 -1.50 5.64
CA LEU A 93 -1.43 -0.89 6.32
C LEU A 93 -1.21 -1.48 7.72
N ILE A 94 -2.27 -1.72 8.50
CA ILE A 94 -2.18 -2.41 9.79
C ILE A 94 -1.57 -3.81 9.60
N PHE A 95 -2.08 -4.57 8.63
CA PHE A 95 -1.57 -5.91 8.36
C PHE A 95 -0.12 -5.94 7.89
N LEU A 96 0.35 -4.90 7.18
CA LEU A 96 1.76 -4.73 6.81
C LEU A 96 2.68 -4.75 8.04
N PHE A 97 2.28 -4.11 9.14
CA PHE A 97 3.05 -4.09 10.38
C PHE A 97 2.82 -5.34 11.23
N VAL A 98 1.61 -5.89 11.25
CA VAL A 98 1.32 -7.15 11.98
C VAL A 98 2.14 -8.31 11.41
N LEU A 99 2.19 -8.47 10.08
CA LEU A 99 2.99 -9.51 9.43
C LEU A 99 4.48 -9.31 9.67
N LYS A 100 4.96 -8.07 9.70
CA LYS A 100 6.33 -7.75 10.10
C LYS A 100 6.64 -8.29 11.51
N GLY A 101 5.74 -8.06 12.47
CA GLY A 101 5.84 -8.58 13.84
C GLY A 101 5.85 -10.10 13.89
N GLN A 102 4.87 -10.74 13.26
CA GLN A 102 4.76 -12.21 13.20
C GLN A 102 6.04 -12.86 12.65
N LEU A 103 6.61 -12.31 11.58
CA LEU A 103 7.85 -12.83 10.98
C LEU A 103 9.08 -12.63 11.90
N GLY A 104 9.08 -11.58 12.74
CA GLY A 104 10.10 -11.39 13.76
C GLY A 104 9.99 -12.40 14.90
N ASP A 105 8.76 -12.69 15.33
CA ASP A 105 8.48 -13.57 16.47
C ASP A 105 8.65 -15.07 16.13
N THR A 106 8.29 -15.50 14.91
CA THR A 106 8.27 -16.93 14.54
C THR A 106 9.44 -17.37 13.66
N GLY A 107 9.96 -16.49 12.81
CA GLY A 107 10.87 -16.88 11.73
C GLY A 107 12.34 -16.63 12.02
N ASN A 108 12.67 -15.76 12.99
CA ASN A 108 13.98 -15.13 13.04
C ASN A 108 14.72 -15.33 14.37
N PHE A 109 14.36 -16.37 15.15
CA PHE A 109 14.95 -16.69 16.47
C PHE A 109 14.96 -15.50 17.46
N GLY A 110 13.96 -14.62 17.38
CA GLY A 110 13.88 -13.38 18.17
C GLY A 110 14.58 -12.16 17.54
N GLY A 111 15.08 -12.29 16.31
CA GLY A 111 15.64 -11.20 15.51
C GLY A 111 14.57 -10.34 14.81
N SER A 112 14.88 -9.08 14.52
CA SER A 112 13.92 -8.16 13.90
C SER A 112 13.74 -8.43 12.39
N SER A 113 12.51 -8.31 11.90
CA SER A 113 12.26 -8.21 10.46
C SER A 113 12.22 -6.74 10.03
N SER A 114 12.64 -6.45 8.80
CA SER A 114 12.69 -5.13 8.20
C SER A 114 11.94 -5.11 6.87
N PHE A 115 11.49 -3.93 6.45
CA PHE A 115 10.87 -3.75 5.14
C PHE A 115 11.93 -3.80 4.05
N ALA A 116 11.76 -4.71 3.10
CA ALA A 116 12.55 -4.74 1.88
C ALA A 116 11.84 -3.94 0.76
N LEU A 117 12.44 -3.92 -0.44
CA LEU A 117 11.96 -3.11 -1.56
C LEU A 117 10.47 -3.34 -1.86
N GLY A 118 10.01 -4.59 -1.85
CA GLY A 118 8.60 -4.93 -2.09
C GLY A 118 7.66 -4.25 -1.10
N ALA A 119 7.95 -4.31 0.21
CA ALA A 119 7.12 -3.66 1.22
C ALA A 119 7.14 -2.12 1.13
N TRP A 120 8.28 -1.52 0.74
CA TRP A 120 8.34 -0.06 0.53
C TRP A 120 7.51 0.39 -0.66
N LEU A 121 7.56 -0.35 -1.78
CA LEU A 121 6.72 -0.09 -2.94
C LEU A 121 5.24 -0.30 -2.61
N PHE A 122 4.92 -1.35 -1.84
CA PHE A 122 3.57 -1.60 -1.36
C PHE A 122 3.05 -0.45 -0.52
N LEU A 123 3.85 0.04 0.43
CA LEU A 123 3.51 1.17 1.29
C LEU A 123 3.29 2.44 0.46
N LEU A 124 4.12 2.70 -0.55
CA LEU A 124 3.95 3.82 -1.47
C LEU A 124 2.61 3.72 -2.21
N GLY A 125 2.30 2.55 -2.78
CA GLY A 125 1.00 2.31 -3.40
C GLY A 125 -0.16 2.55 -2.44
N ASN A 126 -0.06 2.02 -1.21
CA ASN A 126 -1.06 2.18 -0.16
C ASN A 126 -1.31 3.66 0.19
N VAL A 127 -0.25 4.47 0.32
CA VAL A 127 -0.36 5.91 0.57
C VAL A 127 -1.10 6.62 -0.56
N LEU A 128 -0.82 6.29 -1.83
CA LEU A 128 -1.54 6.89 -2.97
C LEU A 128 -3.04 6.60 -2.91
N VAL A 129 -3.39 5.35 -2.58
CA VAL A 129 -4.81 4.96 -2.43
C VAL A 129 -5.45 5.64 -1.22
N LEU A 130 -4.75 5.74 -0.09
CA LEU A 130 -5.24 6.45 1.10
C LEU A 130 -5.52 7.92 0.80
N VAL A 131 -4.62 8.61 0.11
CA VAL A 131 -4.79 10.03 -0.25
C VAL A 131 -6.00 10.20 -1.15
N SER A 132 -6.14 9.35 -2.18
CA SER A 132 -7.29 9.36 -3.08
C SER A 132 -8.59 9.05 -2.34
N GLY A 133 -8.64 7.95 -1.58
CA GLY A 133 -9.81 7.52 -0.80
C GLY A 133 -10.22 8.57 0.23
N ALA A 134 -9.27 9.16 0.96
CA ALA A 134 -9.56 10.23 1.91
C ALA A 134 -10.12 11.47 1.22
N SER A 135 -9.62 11.83 0.04
CA SER A 135 -10.16 12.96 -0.71
C SER A 135 -11.59 12.75 -1.15
N HIS A 136 -11.93 11.55 -1.61
CA HIS A 136 -13.30 11.19 -1.95
C HIS A 136 -14.21 11.10 -0.72
N PHE A 137 -13.71 10.58 0.41
CA PHE A 137 -14.48 10.44 1.64
C PHE A 137 -14.80 11.77 2.31
N PHE A 138 -13.81 12.66 2.39
CA PHE A 138 -13.96 13.97 3.02
C PHE A 138 -14.33 15.10 2.03
N HIS A 139 -14.63 14.77 0.77
CA HIS A 139 -14.95 15.74 -0.28
C HIS A 139 -13.88 16.83 -0.45
N ILE A 140 -12.61 16.45 -0.38
CA ILE A 140 -11.47 17.36 -0.50
C ILE A 140 -11.07 17.47 -1.98
N ASP A 141 -11.06 18.69 -2.52
CA ASP A 141 -10.48 18.96 -3.84
C ASP A 141 -8.94 18.99 -3.75
N ILE A 142 -8.32 17.86 -4.12
CA ILE A 142 -6.85 17.73 -4.19
C ILE A 142 -6.27 18.72 -5.21
N GLU A 143 -6.91 18.95 -6.36
CA GLU A 143 -6.38 19.83 -7.41
C GLU A 143 -6.29 21.27 -6.92
N GLN A 144 -7.33 21.74 -6.23
CA GLN A 144 -7.38 23.07 -5.64
C GLN A 144 -6.30 23.22 -4.57
N LYS A 145 -6.17 22.26 -3.65
CA LYS A 145 -5.14 22.27 -2.61
C LYS A 145 -3.72 22.30 -3.17
N ILE A 146 -3.42 21.49 -4.19
CA ILE A 146 -2.10 21.49 -4.84
C ILE A 146 -1.83 22.84 -5.50
N THR A 147 -2.84 23.43 -6.15
CA THR A 147 -2.72 24.74 -6.80
C THR A 147 -2.42 25.84 -5.79
N ASP A 148 -3.10 25.85 -4.65
CA ASP A 148 -2.93 26.84 -3.60
C ASP A 148 -1.55 26.74 -2.93
N ILE A 149 -1.08 25.52 -2.64
CA ILE A 149 0.28 25.28 -2.12
C ILE A 149 1.34 25.75 -3.11
N THR A 150 1.16 25.44 -4.40
CA THR A 150 2.11 25.83 -5.46
C THR A 150 2.18 27.35 -5.61
N LYS A 151 1.04 28.05 -5.52
CA LYS A 151 0.99 29.52 -5.57
C LYS A 151 1.66 30.15 -4.34
N GLN A 152 1.37 29.65 -3.14
CA GLN A 152 2.04 30.12 -1.92
C GLN A 152 3.57 29.92 -1.96
N SER A 153 4.03 28.78 -2.47
CA SER A 153 5.47 28.51 -2.62
C SER A 153 6.16 29.47 -3.60
N ARG A 154 5.47 29.88 -4.67
CA ARG A 154 5.98 30.86 -5.63
C ARG A 154 5.96 32.30 -5.09
N SER A 155 5.01 32.62 -4.20
CA SER A 155 4.93 33.94 -3.55
C SER A 155 5.98 34.14 -2.45
N LYS A 156 6.62 33.08 -1.96
CA LYS A 156 7.69 33.12 -0.95
C LYS A 156 9.12 33.12 -1.54
N LYS A 157 9.25 33.07 -2.87
CA LYS A 157 10.51 33.28 -3.60
C LYS A 157 10.52 34.67 -4.18
#